data_AF-A0A1J3JRB5-F1
#
_entry.id   AF-A0A1J3JRB5-F1
#
_cell.length_a   1.000
_cell.length_b   1.000
_cell.length_c   1.000
_cell.angle_alpha   90.00
_cell.angle_beta   90.00
_cell.angle_gamma   90.00
#
_symmetry.space_group_name_H-M   'P 1'
#
loop_
_entity.id
_entity.type
_entity.pdbx_description
1 polymer ?
#
loop_
_entity_poly.entity_id
_entity_poly.type
_entity_poly.pdbx_seq_one_letter_code
_entity_poly.pdbx_strand_id
1 'polypeptide(L)'
;SYEGEYLGISLVGLYMNSRRMAEACALFSELPNPKSIVLWTGMMSGHSQNGFYEEALNFYKEMRHDGALPDQATFVTVLRVCS
;
A
#
# COMPACT_ATOMS: atom_id res chain seq x y z
N SER A 1 -16.63 6.41 9.23
CA SER A 1 -16.53 5.63 10.48
C SER A 1 -15.22 4.89 10.46
N TYR A 2 -14.45 4.92 11.55
CA TYR A 2 -13.14 4.26 11.65
C TYR A 2 -13.19 2.77 11.24
N GLU A 3 -14.32 2.09 11.47
CA GLU A 3 -14.51 0.69 11.09
C GLU A 3 -14.34 0.39 9.60
N GLY A 4 -14.80 1.29 8.71
CA GLY A 4 -14.67 1.07 7.26
C GLY A 4 -13.22 1.12 6.79
N GLU A 5 -12.42 1.99 7.41
CA GLU A 5 -10.99 2.12 7.11
C GLU A 5 -10.20 0.89 7.60
N TYR A 6 -10.46 0.44 8.83
CA TYR A 6 -9.84 -0.78 9.38
C TYR A 6 -10.22 -2.04 8.60
N LEU A 7 -11.47 -2.14 8.15
CA LEU A 7 -11.91 -3.23 7.29
C LEU A 7 -11.16 -3.20 5.94
N GLY A 8 -11.02 -2.03 5.33
CA GLY A 8 -10.26 -1.83 4.10
C GLY A 8 -8.80 -2.27 4.25
N ILE A 9 -8.11 -1.81 5.31
CA ILE A 9 -6.72 -2.20 5.62
C ILE A 9 -6.60 -3.72 5.78
N SER A 10 -7.53 -4.33 6.52
CA SER A 10 -7.50 -5.77 6.81
C SER A 10 -7.72 -6.62 5.56
N LEU A 11 -8.68 -6.23 4.70
CA LEU A 11 -8.98 -6.91 3.44
C LEU A 11 -7.84 -6.77 2.43
N VAL A 12 -7.25 -5.57 2.31
CA VAL A 12 -6.05 -5.36 1.48
C VAL A 12 -4.91 -6.28 1.95
N GLY A 13 -4.65 -6.35 3.26
CA GLY A 13 -3.69 -7.29 3.85
C GLY A 13 -3.97 -8.75 3.51
N LEU A 14 -5.23 -9.17 3.59
CA LEU A 14 -5.65 -10.53 3.27
C LEU A 14 -5.41 -10.90 1.80
N TYR A 15 -5.75 -10.00 0.87
CA TYR A 15 -5.50 -10.24 -0.56
C TYR A 15 -4.00 -10.32 -0.86
N MET A 16 -3.18 -9.43 -0.30
CA MET A 16 -1.73 -9.47 -0.49
C MET A 16 -1.10 -10.77 0.04
N ASN A 17 -1.52 -11.22 1.23
CA ASN A 17 -1.06 -12.50 1.81
C ASN A 17 -1.48 -13.72 0.98
N SER A 18 -2.56 -13.60 0.21
CA SER A 18 -3.05 -14.62 -0.70
C SER A 18 -2.48 -14.51 -2.12
N ARG A 19 -1.47 -13.64 -2.33
CA ARG A 19 -0.89 -13.30 -3.65
C ARG A 19 -1.89 -12.74 -4.67
N ARG A 20 -2.99 -12.19 -4.17
CA ARG A 20 -4.12 -11.66 -4.93
C ARG A 20 -3.95 -10.15 -5.16
N MET A 21 -2.84 -9.79 -5.79
CA MET A 21 -2.40 -8.37 -5.89
C MET A 21 -3.38 -7.51 -6.69
N ALA A 22 -3.99 -8.05 -7.75
CA ALA A 22 -4.98 -7.33 -8.55
C ALA A 22 -6.22 -6.93 -7.71
N GLU A 23 -6.71 -7.84 -6.86
CA GLU A 23 -7.84 -7.55 -5.97
C GLU A 23 -7.47 -6.58 -4.86
N ALA A 24 -6.23 -6.65 -4.35
CA ALA A 24 -5.71 -5.65 -3.41
C ALA A 24 -5.67 -4.25 -4.04
N CYS A 25 -5.18 -4.11 -5.28
CA CYS A 25 -5.15 -2.84 -6.01
C CYS A 25 -6.54 -2.31 -6.35
N ALA A 26 -7.47 -3.18 -6.75
CA ALA A 26 -8.86 -2.80 -7.02
C ALA A 26 -9.51 -2.23 -5.76
N LEU A 27 -9.45 -2.96 -4.64
CA LEU A 27 -9.99 -2.50 -3.37
C LEU A 27 -9.33 -1.20 -2.91
N PHE A 28 -8.01 -1.08 -3.01
CA PHE A 28 -7.30 0.16 -2.69
C PHE A 28 -7.84 1.35 -3.48
N SER A 29 -8.09 1.17 -4.77
CA SER A 29 -8.60 2.23 -5.65
C SER A 29 -10.03 2.66 -5.30
N GLU A 30 -10.84 1.75 -4.77
CA GLU A 30 -12.22 2.02 -4.32
C GLU A 30 -12.28 2.72 -2.95
N LEU A 31 -11.22 2.67 -2.15
CA LEU A 31 -11.19 3.32 -0.85
C LEU A 31 -11.18 4.86 -1.00
N PRO A 32 -11.98 5.57 -0.18
CA PRO A 32 -12.13 7.01 -0.28
C PRO A 32 -10.83 7.75 0.05
N ASN A 33 -10.61 8.88 -0.63
CA ASN A 33 -9.54 9.81 -0.32
C ASN A 33 -9.94 10.75 0.85
N PRO A 34 -8.97 11.20 1.68
CA PRO A 34 -7.56 10.82 1.65
C PRO A 34 -7.33 9.42 2.20
N LYS A 35 -6.47 8.64 1.54
CA LYS A 35 -6.08 7.31 2.01
C LYS A 35 -5.06 7.42 3.14
N SER A 36 -5.22 6.58 4.16
CA SER A 36 -4.30 6.51 5.28
C SER A 36 -2.90 6.03 4.86
N ILE A 37 -1.89 6.53 5.56
CA ILE A 37 -0.50 6.12 5.38
C ILE A 37 -0.29 4.62 5.57
N VAL A 38 -1.10 3.98 6.41
CA VAL A 38 -1.06 2.53 6.63
C VAL A 38 -1.46 1.76 5.38
N LEU A 39 -2.41 2.27 4.58
CA LEU A 39 -2.79 1.65 3.31
C LEU A 39 -1.66 1.76 2.28
N TRP A 40 -1.05 2.94 2.15
CA TRP A 40 0.07 3.16 1.24
C TRP A 40 1.26 2.25 1.57
N THR A 41 1.68 2.24 2.84
CA THR A 41 2.79 1.40 3.31
C THR A 41 2.46 -0.08 3.21
N GLY A 42 1.21 -0.47 3.43
CA GLY A 42 0.71 -1.82 3.19
C GLY A 42 0.87 -2.26 1.74
N MET A 43 0.38 -1.46 0.79
CA MET A 43 0.49 -1.73 -0.64
C MET A 43 1.95 -1.86 -1.09
N MET A 44 2.81 -0.92 -0.68
CA MET A 44 4.24 -0.96 -0.99
C MET A 44 4.91 -2.21 -0.44
N SER A 45 4.62 -2.56 0.82
CA SER A 45 5.23 -3.69 1.50
C SER A 45 4.76 -5.02 0.93
N GLY A 46 3.48 -5.15 0.58
CA GLY A 46 2.93 -6.35 -0.04
C GLY A 46 3.47 -6.58 -1.45
N HIS A 47 3.63 -5.52 -2.25
CA HIS A 47 4.27 -5.62 -3.56
C HIS A 47 5.75 -6.02 -3.43
N SER A 48 6.50 -5.36 -2.54
CA SER A 48 7.90 -5.70 -2.25
C SER A 48 8.08 -7.17 -1.83
N GLN A 49 7.24 -7.68 -0.92
CA GLN A 49 7.31 -9.08 -0.45
C GLN A 49 6.94 -10.11 -1.52
N ASN A 50 6.17 -9.71 -2.53
CA ASN A 50 5.76 -10.58 -3.64
C ASN A 50 6.65 -10.42 -4.90
N GLY A 51 7.73 -9.64 -4.82
CA GLY A 51 8.69 -9.44 -5.92
C GLY A 51 8.30 -8.37 -6.94
N PHE A 52 7.24 -7.60 -6.68
CA PHE A 52 6.73 -6.52 -7.54
C PHE A 52 7.35 -5.17 -7.15
N TYR A 53 8.67 -5.06 -7.35
CA TYR A 53 9.47 -3.92 -6.89
C TYR A 53 9.13 -2.60 -7.58
N GLU A 54 8.92 -2.62 -8.89
CA GLU A 54 8.59 -1.42 -9.66
C GLU A 54 7.22 -0.86 -9.26
N GLU A 55 6.25 -1.74 -9.04
CA GLU A 55 4.91 -1.39 -8.55
C GLU A 55 4.97 -0.81 -7.15
N ALA A 56 5.79 -1.37 -6.25
CA ALA A 56 6.01 -0.80 -4.92
C ALA A 56 6.55 0.65 -4.99
N LEU A 57 7.47 0.94 -5.92
CA LEU A 57 7.98 2.31 -6.14
C LEU A 57 6.93 3.22 -6.79
N ASN A 58 6.04 2.69 -7.63
CA ASN A 58 4.94 3.46 -8.20
C ASN A 58 3.94 3.88 -7.13
N PHE A 59 3.60 3.00 -6.18
CA PHE A 59 2.79 3.37 -5.01
C PHE A 59 3.44 4.47 -4.17
N TYR A 60 4.76 4.45 -3.99
CA TYR A 60 5.47 5.54 -3.31
C TYR A 60 5.34 6.87 -4.05
N LYS A 61 5.46 6.87 -5.39
CA LYS A 61 5.30 8.08 -6.20
C LYS A 61 3.86 8.61 -6.12
N GLU A 62 2.88 7.74 -6.20
CA GLU A 62 1.46 8.08 -6.12
C GLU A 62 1.10 8.65 -4.73
N MET A 63 1.58 8.02 -3.65
CA MET A 63 1.46 8.53 -2.28
C MET A 63 1.94 9.98 -2.16
N ARG A 64 3.11 10.30 -2.75
CA ARG A 64 3.67 11.65 -2.76
C ARG A 64 2.84 12.63 -3.59
N HIS A 65 2.27 12.15 -4.70
CA HIS A 65 1.40 12.96 -5.55
C HIS A 65 0.09 13.32 -4.84
N ASP A 66 -0.48 12.38 -4.09
CA ASP A 66 -1.69 12.56 -3.27
C ASP A 66 -1.46 13.40 -2.00
N GLY A 67 -0.22 13.90 -1.78
CA GLY A 67 0.12 14.72 -0.63
C GLY A 67 0.26 13.96 0.69
N ALA A 68 0.23 12.62 0.66
CA ALA A 68 0.50 11.80 1.83
C ALA A 68 1.99 11.84 2.18
N LEU A 69 2.29 12.12 3.45
CA LEU A 69 3.67 12.26 3.95
C LEU A 69 4.25 10.89 4.29
N PRO A 70 5.38 10.47 3.68
CA PRO A 70 6.07 9.24 4.05
C PRO A 70 6.49 9.21 5.52
N ASP A 71 6.40 8.05 6.15
CA ASP A 71 6.91 7.78 7.48
C ASP A 71 8.12 6.84 7.47
N GLN A 72 8.63 6.49 8.66
CA GLN A 72 9.76 5.60 8.81
C GLN A 72 9.52 4.23 8.14
N ALA A 73 8.30 3.68 8.23
CA ALA A 73 7.97 2.41 7.61
C ALA A 73 8.03 2.51 6.07
N THR A 74 7.55 3.63 5.52
CA THR A 74 7.63 3.94 4.09
C THR A 74 9.07 3.90 3.60
N PHE A 75 10.00 4.56 4.30
CA PHE A 75 11.41 4.59 3.92
C PHE A 75 12.10 3.23 4.01
N VAL A 76 11.80 2.44 5.05
CA VAL A 76 12.33 1.08 5.17
C VAL A 76 11.89 0.22 3.99
N THR A 77 10.63 0.33 3.56
CA THR A 77 10.13 -0.40 2.40
C THR A 77 10.79 0.06 1.11
N VAL A 78 10.95 1.36 0.87
CA VAL A 78 11.66 1.86 -0.33
C VAL A 78 13.11 1.38 -0.36
N LEU A 79 13.83 1.45 0.76
CA LEU A 79 15.22 1.01 0.83
C LEU A 79 15.39 -0.47 0.50
N ARG A 80 14.48 -1.33 0.97
CA ARG A 80 14.46 -2.78 0.64
C ARG A 80 14.21 -3.05 -0.84
N VAL A 81 13.42 -2.21 -1.49
CA VAL A 81 13.10 -2.34 -2.91
C VAL A 81 14.27 -1.90 -3.80
N CYS A 82 15.14 -1.03 -3.31
CA CYS A 82 16.28 -0.49 -4.04
C CYS A 82 17.63 -1.18 -3.77
N SER A 83 17.69 -2.15 -2.85
CA SER A 83 18.90 -2.89 -2.48
C SER A 83 19.04 -4.18 -3.28
#